data_AF-A0A1V3R8A0-F1
#
_entry.id   AF-A0A1V3R8A0-F1
#
_cell.length_a   1.000
_cell.length_b   1.000
_cell.length_c   1.000
_cell.angle_alpha   90.00
_cell.angle_beta   90.00
_cell.angle_gamma   90.00
#
_symmetry.space_group_name_H-M   'P 1'
#
loop_
_entity.id
_entity.type
_entity.pdbx_description
1 polymer ?
#
loop_
_entity_poly.entity_id
_entity_poly.type
_entity_poly.pdbx_seq_one_letter_code
_entity_poly.pdbx_strand_id
1 'polypeptide(L)'
;MIFNKIYTLVSPALIGLTFMGLSGSVLKEAEYVDLIPVKFQEKSNLQASINRGKDIYTDFCMQCHLATGKGDLVNFPPLDGSDWLTKKRKESIHAVKYGQTGVVIVKGKKFNNIMPALGLENQEVADVMNYIMNSWSNKQKKIVTVEEVKAVVK
;
A
#
# COMPACT_ATOMS: atom_id res chain seq x y z
N MET A 1 4.82 -32.58 14.27
CA MET A 1 4.49 -33.36 15.48
C MET A 1 4.96 -32.57 16.69
N ILE A 2 4.03 -32.05 17.51
CA ILE A 2 3.75 -32.51 18.90
C ILE A 2 4.81 -31.95 19.88
N PHE A 3 4.57 -31.33 21.02
CA PHE A 3 3.45 -30.74 21.78
C PHE A 3 4.11 -30.20 23.08
N ASN A 4 3.52 -29.17 23.72
CA ASN A 4 3.50 -28.92 25.18
C ASN A 4 4.85 -28.77 25.93
N LYS A 5 4.97 -28.10 27.07
CA LYS A 5 4.14 -27.36 28.05
C LYS A 5 5.20 -26.49 28.77
N ILE A 6 4.87 -25.43 29.49
CA ILE A 6 4.71 -25.48 30.96
C ILE A 6 4.14 -24.13 31.37
N TYR A 7 2.96 -24.18 31.98
CA TYR A 7 2.37 -23.13 32.79
C TYR A 7 2.74 -23.40 34.25
N THR A 8 3.21 -22.37 34.96
CA THR A 8 3.26 -22.31 36.43
C THR A 8 2.77 -20.91 36.80
N LEU A 9 1.48 -20.75 37.11
CA LEU A 9 0.93 -20.71 38.47
C LEU A 9 1.58 -19.63 39.35
N VAL A 10 0.89 -18.49 39.45
CA VAL A 10 1.11 -17.49 40.51
C VAL A 10 -0.25 -17.23 41.15
N SER A 11 -0.33 -17.45 42.46
CA SER A 11 -1.45 -17.09 43.33
C SER A 11 -0.89 -17.00 44.77
N PRO A 12 -1.61 -16.41 45.75
CA PRO A 12 -1.60 -14.97 46.04
C PRO A 12 -1.15 -14.69 47.49
N ALA A 13 -0.68 -13.48 47.79
CA ALA A 13 -0.43 -13.07 49.17
C ALA A 13 -1.02 -11.66 49.44
N LEU A 14 -2.11 -11.64 50.21
CA LEU A 14 -2.62 -10.48 50.94
C LEU A 14 -1.75 -10.25 52.18
N ILE A 15 -1.30 -9.01 52.41
CA ILE A 15 -1.12 -8.43 53.76
C ILE A 15 -1.53 -6.96 53.67
N GLY A 16 -2.59 -6.58 54.38
CA GLY A 16 -2.97 -5.19 54.60
C GLY A 16 -2.25 -4.60 55.81
N LEU A 17 -2.05 -3.28 55.81
CA LEU A 17 -1.90 -2.48 57.03
C LEU A 17 -2.06 -0.99 56.70
N THR A 18 -2.93 -0.36 57.49
CA THR A 18 -3.25 1.05 57.54
C THR A 18 -2.02 1.92 57.87
N PHE A 19 -1.72 2.91 57.03
CA PHE A 19 -0.91 4.06 57.42
C PHE A 19 -1.61 5.36 57.03
N MET A 20 -1.90 6.14 58.07
CA MET A 20 -2.46 7.49 58.04
C MET A 20 -1.33 8.47 57.71
N GLY A 21 -1.48 9.24 56.63
CA GLY A 21 -0.86 10.55 56.39
C GLY A 21 0.67 10.63 56.25
N LEU A 22 1.15 11.00 55.05
CA LEU A 22 1.77 12.31 54.78
C LEU A 22 2.21 12.38 53.31
N SER A 23 1.89 13.51 52.68
CA SER A 23 2.73 14.19 51.68
C SER A 23 3.22 13.38 50.46
N GLY A 24 2.46 13.52 49.37
CA GLY A 24 3.02 13.99 48.11
C GLY A 24 3.97 13.06 47.35
N SER A 25 3.41 12.27 46.45
CA SER A 25 3.94 12.13 45.08
C SER A 25 2.95 11.34 44.24
N VAL A 26 2.34 12.05 43.30
CA VAL A 26 1.50 11.55 42.21
C VAL A 26 2.18 10.33 41.57
N LEU A 27 1.61 9.14 41.74
CA LEU A 27 1.92 8.00 40.89
C LEU A 27 1.34 8.34 39.52
N LYS A 28 2.22 8.75 38.62
CA LYS A 28 1.89 9.02 37.23
C LYS A 28 1.63 7.66 36.59
N GLU A 29 0.39 7.39 36.18
CA GLU A 29 0.08 6.33 35.23
C GLU A 29 1.08 6.42 34.08
N ALA A 30 1.97 5.43 33.97
CA ALA A 30 2.80 5.27 32.80
C ALA A 30 1.86 4.85 31.66
N GLU A 31 1.48 5.86 30.88
CA GLU A 31 0.86 5.78 29.58
C GLU A 31 1.62 4.74 28.74
N TYR A 32 1.00 3.57 28.54
CA TYR A 32 1.46 2.55 27.61
C TYR A 32 1.16 3.06 26.19
N VAL A 33 1.95 4.02 25.71
CA VAL A 33 1.85 4.53 24.34
C VAL A 33 2.67 3.61 23.44
N ASP A 34 1.92 2.79 22.72
CA ASP A 34 2.21 2.04 21.52
C ASP A 34 3.52 2.42 20.79
N LEU A 35 4.58 1.66 21.07
CA LEU A 35 5.87 1.71 20.38
C LEU A 35 5.92 0.70 19.22
N ILE A 36 4.81 0.47 18.49
CA ILE A 36 4.99 -0.05 17.13
C ILE A 36 5.86 0.95 16.35
N PRO A 37 6.98 0.53 15.75
CA PRO A 37 7.76 1.45 14.93
C PRO A 37 6.89 1.78 13.71
N VAL A 38 6.53 3.06 13.53
CA VAL A 38 5.74 3.59 12.39
C VAL A 38 6.16 2.98 11.03
N LYS A 39 7.46 2.68 10.88
CA LYS A 39 8.03 2.03 9.69
C LYS A 39 7.50 0.61 9.43
N PHE A 40 7.18 -0.15 10.47
CA PHE A 40 6.55 -1.46 10.37
C PHE A 40 5.11 -1.34 9.92
N GLN A 41 4.36 -0.40 10.50
CA GLN A 41 2.96 -0.12 10.14
C GLN A 41 2.82 0.35 8.68
N GLU A 42 3.69 1.25 8.22
CA GLU A 42 3.70 1.70 6.82
C GLU A 42 4.01 0.54 5.84
N LYS A 43 4.96 -0.33 6.19
CA LYS A 43 5.29 -1.49 5.37
C LYS A 43 4.14 -2.50 5.33
N SER A 44 3.45 -2.74 6.45
CA SER A 44 2.27 -3.62 6.49
C SER A 44 1.11 -3.04 5.70
N ASN A 45 0.90 -1.72 5.76
CA ASN A 45 -0.16 -1.03 5.01
C ASN A 45 0.09 -1.11 3.49
N LEU A 46 1.32 -0.87 3.06
CA LEU A 46 1.70 -1.02 1.65
C LEU A 46 1.52 -2.47 1.18
N GLN A 47 1.95 -3.46 1.96
CA GLN A 47 1.79 -4.86 1.59
C GLN A 47 0.31 -5.27 1.46
N ALA A 48 -0.55 -4.81 2.37
CA ALA A 48 -1.99 -5.06 2.30
C ALA A 48 -2.61 -4.42 1.04
N SER A 49 -2.20 -3.20 0.70
CA SER A 49 -2.62 -2.50 -0.51
C SER A 49 -2.17 -3.22 -1.79
N ILE A 50 -0.91 -3.66 -1.85
CA ILE A 50 -0.36 -4.47 -2.95
C ILE A 50 -1.17 -5.76 -3.15
N ASN A 51 -1.52 -6.45 -2.06
CA ASN A 51 -2.27 -7.71 -2.13
C ASN A 51 -3.65 -7.51 -2.77
N ARG A 52 -4.40 -6.47 -2.36
CA ARG A 52 -5.69 -6.12 -2.99
C ARG A 52 -5.51 -5.67 -4.45
N GLY A 53 -4.46 -4.89 -4.71
CA GLY A 53 -4.15 -4.38 -6.04
C GLY A 53 -3.82 -5.46 -7.07
N LYS A 54 -3.33 -6.62 -6.63
CA LYS A 54 -3.05 -7.76 -7.51
C LYS A 54 -4.32 -8.32 -8.15
N ASP A 55 -5.41 -8.43 -7.38
CA ASP A 55 -6.68 -8.96 -7.88
C ASP A 55 -7.28 -7.98 -8.90
N ILE A 56 -7.28 -6.68 -8.58
CA ILE A 56 -7.70 -5.61 -9.49
C ILE A 56 -6.87 -5.61 -10.78
N TYR A 57 -5.55 -5.79 -10.69
CA TYR A 57 -4.70 -5.89 -11.88
C TYR A 57 -5.12 -7.06 -12.78
N THR A 58 -5.44 -8.21 -12.16
CA THR A 58 -5.84 -9.41 -12.87
C THR A 58 -7.14 -9.21 -13.63
N ASP A 59 -8.10 -8.53 -13.01
CA ASP A 59 -9.43 -8.34 -13.58
C ASP A 59 -9.49 -7.24 -14.64
N PHE A 60 -8.72 -6.15 -14.46
CA PHE A 60 -8.89 -4.95 -15.27
C PHE A 60 -7.69 -4.57 -16.15
N CYS A 61 -6.48 -4.96 -15.76
CA CYS A 61 -5.25 -4.48 -16.41
C CYS A 61 -4.57 -5.55 -17.26
N MET A 62 -4.72 -6.83 -16.88
CA MET A 62 -3.96 -7.94 -17.44
C MET A 62 -4.25 -8.20 -18.92
N GLN A 63 -5.47 -7.96 -19.40
CA GLN A 63 -5.80 -8.15 -20.83
C GLN A 63 -4.95 -7.28 -21.76
N CYS A 64 -4.49 -6.12 -21.31
CA CYS A 64 -3.70 -5.18 -22.13
C CYS A 64 -2.21 -5.18 -21.74
N HIS A 65 -1.91 -5.11 -20.44
CA HIS A 65 -0.53 -5.01 -19.96
C HIS A 65 0.13 -6.38 -19.70
N LEU A 66 -0.66 -7.46 -19.82
CA LEU A 66 -0.25 -8.86 -19.69
C LEU A 66 0.21 -9.23 -18.27
N ALA A 67 0.28 -10.53 -17.97
CA ALA A 67 0.66 -11.01 -16.65
C ALA A 67 2.06 -10.54 -16.19
N THR A 68 2.96 -10.29 -17.14
CA THR A 68 4.34 -9.85 -16.87
C THR A 68 4.48 -8.33 -16.81
N GLY A 69 3.42 -7.56 -17.05
CA GLY A 69 3.47 -6.10 -17.10
C GLY A 69 4.25 -5.55 -18.29
N LYS A 70 4.65 -6.38 -19.26
CA LYS A 70 5.45 -5.95 -20.40
C LYS A 70 4.61 -5.35 -21.53
N GLY A 71 3.29 -5.55 -21.51
CA GLY A 71 2.44 -5.26 -22.67
C GLY A 71 2.89 -6.03 -23.91
N ASP A 72 2.32 -5.68 -25.07
CA ASP A 72 2.74 -6.21 -26.37
C ASP A 72 3.86 -5.39 -27.02
N LEU A 73 4.28 -4.30 -26.37
CA LEU A 73 5.23 -3.30 -26.84
C LEU A 73 4.83 -2.61 -28.14
N VAL A 74 3.68 -2.89 -28.75
CA VAL A 74 3.21 -2.27 -30.00
C VAL A 74 2.07 -1.31 -29.69
N ASN A 75 1.04 -1.82 -29.03
CA ASN A 75 -0.18 -1.09 -28.69
C ASN A 75 -0.22 -0.73 -27.20
N PHE A 76 0.30 -1.60 -26.35
CA PHE A 76 0.22 -1.48 -24.90
C PHE A 76 1.62 -1.27 -24.30
N PRO A 77 1.87 -0.15 -23.62
CA PRO A 77 3.17 0.15 -23.05
C PRO A 77 3.52 -0.81 -21.91
N PRO A 78 4.82 -1.05 -21.68
CA PRO A 78 5.27 -1.80 -20.51
C PRO A 78 5.02 -0.98 -19.24
N LEU A 79 4.49 -1.64 -18.22
CA LEU A 79 4.45 -1.19 -16.84
C LEU A 79 5.71 -1.63 -16.07
N ASP A 80 6.28 -2.79 -16.42
CA ASP A 80 7.53 -3.28 -15.83
C ASP A 80 8.72 -2.36 -16.19
N GLY A 81 9.31 -1.74 -15.17
CA GLY A 81 10.44 -0.82 -15.31
C GLY A 81 10.07 0.45 -16.11
N SER A 82 8.80 0.86 -16.08
CA SER A 82 8.30 2.02 -16.80
C SER A 82 8.81 3.32 -16.16
N ASP A 83 9.42 4.18 -16.98
CA ASP A 83 9.81 5.52 -16.53
C ASP A 83 8.61 6.46 -16.37
N TRP A 84 7.48 6.14 -17.00
CA TRP A 84 6.21 6.83 -16.79
C TRP A 84 5.75 6.72 -15.33
N LEU A 85 5.79 5.51 -14.75
CA LEU A 85 5.37 5.29 -13.36
C LEU A 85 6.24 6.05 -12.34
N THR A 86 7.50 6.34 -12.66
CA THR A 86 8.43 7.02 -11.76
C THR A 86 8.45 8.54 -11.97
N LYS A 87 8.42 9.01 -13.21
CA LYS A 87 8.52 10.44 -13.55
C LYS A 87 7.16 11.13 -13.70
N LYS A 88 6.10 10.36 -13.94
CA LYS A 88 4.75 10.82 -14.29
C LYS A 88 3.71 10.21 -13.36
N ARG A 89 3.98 10.25 -12.05
CA ARG A 89 3.16 9.59 -11.02
C ARG A 89 1.72 10.10 -11.03
N LYS A 90 1.50 11.41 -11.06
CA LYS A 90 0.16 12.01 -11.09
C LYS A 90 -0.59 11.61 -12.36
N GLU A 91 0.08 11.65 -13.51
CA GLU A 91 -0.47 11.24 -14.80
C GLU A 91 -0.73 9.73 -14.85
N SER A 92 0.06 8.91 -14.15
CA SER A 92 -0.18 7.47 -14.04
C SER A 92 -1.45 7.17 -13.23
N ILE A 93 -1.66 7.89 -12.12
CA ILE A 93 -2.89 7.79 -11.32
C ILE A 93 -4.09 8.27 -12.14
N HIS A 94 -3.93 9.38 -12.87
CA HIS A 94 -4.96 9.90 -13.79
C HIS A 94 -5.35 8.87 -14.84
N ALA A 95 -4.38 8.26 -15.51
CA ALA A 95 -4.62 7.25 -16.54
C ALA A 95 -5.45 6.07 -16.04
N VAL A 96 -5.18 5.58 -14.82
CA VAL A 96 -5.97 4.50 -14.21
C VAL A 96 -7.37 4.96 -13.82
N LYS A 97 -7.50 6.16 -13.25
CA LYS A 97 -8.79 6.66 -12.74
C LYS A 97 -9.75 7.10 -13.85
N TYR A 98 -9.23 7.75 -14.89
CA TYR A 98 -10.03 8.45 -15.90
C TYR A 98 -9.75 8.00 -17.33
N GLY A 99 -8.82 7.06 -17.53
CA GLY A 99 -8.34 6.66 -18.84
C GLY A 99 -7.25 7.60 -19.37
N GLN A 100 -6.64 7.19 -20.48
CA GLN A 100 -5.57 7.93 -21.14
C GLN A 100 -5.78 7.89 -22.65
N THR A 101 -5.60 9.03 -23.29
CA THR A 101 -5.57 9.15 -24.76
C THR A 101 -4.36 9.97 -25.20
N GLY A 102 -4.07 9.92 -26.50
CA GLY A 102 -2.96 10.66 -27.09
C GLY A 102 -1.61 9.97 -26.93
N VAL A 103 -0.57 10.68 -27.36
CA VAL A 103 0.77 10.14 -27.46
C VAL A 103 1.44 10.08 -26.09
N VAL A 104 1.93 8.91 -25.72
CA VAL A 104 2.84 8.73 -24.58
C VAL A 104 4.16 8.12 -25.04
N ILE A 105 5.23 8.44 -24.31
CA ILE A 105 6.55 7.86 -24.54
C ILE A 105 6.95 7.10 -23.29
N VAL A 106 7.11 5.79 -23.42
CA VAL A 106 7.48 4.90 -22.32
C VAL A 106 8.74 4.15 -22.70
N LYS A 107 9.80 4.29 -21.91
CA LYS A 107 11.14 3.73 -22.20
C LYS A 107 11.63 4.09 -23.61
N GLY A 108 11.38 5.32 -24.05
CA GLY A 108 11.79 5.82 -25.37
C GLY A 108 10.93 5.35 -26.54
N LYS A 109 9.93 4.48 -26.33
CA LYS A 109 9.01 4.03 -27.38
C LYS A 109 7.71 4.82 -27.34
N LYS A 110 7.23 5.22 -28.53
CA LYS A 110 5.98 5.95 -28.70
C LYS A 110 4.79 4.99 -28.71
N PHE A 111 3.74 5.32 -27.96
CA PHE A 111 2.44 4.67 -27.96
C PHE A 111 1.36 5.73 -28.16
N ASN A 112 0.30 5.40 -28.90
CA ASN A 112 -0.79 6.32 -29.18
C ASN A 112 -2.12 5.56 -29.28
N ASN A 113 -2.42 4.78 -28.24
CA ASN A 113 -3.66 4.04 -28.12
C ASN A 113 -4.52 4.62 -26.99
N ILE A 114 -5.78 4.19 -26.93
CA ILE A 114 -6.72 4.59 -25.90
C ILE A 114 -6.67 3.56 -24.76
N MET A 115 -6.43 4.04 -23.54
CA MET A 115 -6.72 3.31 -22.31
C MET A 115 -8.07 3.82 -21.78
N PRO A 116 -9.15 3.02 -21.78
CA PRO A 116 -10.45 3.46 -21.29
C PRO A 116 -10.41 3.69 -19.77
N ALA A 117 -11.33 4.51 -19.27
CA ALA A 117 -11.60 4.59 -17.85
C ALA A 117 -12.18 3.26 -17.37
N LEU A 118 -11.59 2.69 -16.31
CA LEU A 118 -11.96 1.36 -15.80
C LEU A 118 -13.13 1.38 -14.80
N GLY A 119 -13.56 2.58 -14.37
CA GLY A 119 -14.65 2.73 -13.40
C GLY A 119 -14.26 2.42 -11.96
N LEU A 120 -12.97 2.33 -11.65
CA LEU A 120 -12.45 1.97 -10.33
C LEU A 120 -12.67 3.09 -9.30
N GLU A 121 -13.00 2.69 -8.08
CA GLU A 121 -13.08 3.56 -6.91
C GLU A 121 -11.70 4.04 -6.46
N ASN A 122 -11.66 5.12 -5.67
CA ASN A 122 -10.38 5.73 -5.29
C ASN A 122 -9.45 4.78 -4.51
N GLN A 123 -10.03 3.91 -3.68
CA GLN A 123 -9.28 2.87 -2.96
C GLN A 123 -8.70 1.83 -3.92
N GLU A 124 -9.48 1.40 -4.91
CA GLU A 124 -9.06 0.41 -5.91
C GLU A 124 -7.94 0.95 -6.79
N VAL A 125 -8.03 2.23 -7.20
CA VAL A 125 -6.95 2.91 -7.92
C VAL A 125 -5.67 2.98 -7.08
N ALA A 126 -5.78 3.34 -5.80
CA ALA A 126 -4.60 3.37 -4.92
C ALA A 126 -3.96 1.98 -4.80
N ASP A 127 -4.78 0.95 -4.60
CA ASP A 127 -4.32 -0.43 -4.45
C ASP A 127 -3.65 -0.97 -5.71
N VAL A 128 -4.27 -0.84 -6.88
CA VAL A 128 -3.69 -1.34 -8.14
C VAL A 128 -2.42 -0.58 -8.51
N MET A 129 -2.37 0.74 -8.24
CA MET A 129 -1.16 1.52 -8.46
C MET A 129 -0.02 1.07 -7.56
N ASN A 130 -0.29 0.79 -6.28
CA ASN A 130 0.71 0.26 -5.35
C ASN A 130 1.21 -1.12 -5.79
N TYR A 131 0.34 -1.99 -6.28
CA TYR A 131 0.73 -3.28 -6.88
C TYR A 131 1.64 -3.09 -8.10
N ILE A 132 1.23 -2.28 -9.08
CA ILE A 132 2.00 -2.03 -10.31
C ILE A 132 3.39 -1.44 -9.99
N MET A 133 3.45 -0.48 -9.07
CA MET A 133 4.68 0.21 -8.67
C MET A 133 5.63 -0.64 -7.80
N ASN A 134 5.20 -1.83 -7.37
CA ASN A 134 6.00 -2.76 -6.56
C ASN A 134 6.05 -4.18 -7.15
N SER A 135 5.62 -4.34 -8.40
CA SER A 135 5.68 -5.60 -9.13
C SER A 135 6.83 -5.63 -10.13
N TRP A 136 7.25 -6.83 -10.50
CA TRP A 136 8.31 -7.08 -11.48
C TRP A 136 9.62 -6.38 -11.08
N SER A 137 10.20 -5.53 -11.94
CA SER A 137 11.38 -4.73 -11.60
C SER A 137 11.06 -3.44 -10.83
N ASN A 138 9.78 -3.06 -10.69
CA ASN A 138 9.39 -1.84 -10.00
C ASN A 138 9.56 -1.99 -8.47
N LYS A 139 10.12 -0.97 -7.84
CA LYS A 139 10.31 -0.90 -6.38
C LYS A 139 10.11 0.54 -5.89
N GLN A 140 8.87 0.97 -5.72
CA GLN A 140 8.56 2.30 -5.19
C GLN A 140 8.16 2.24 -3.71
N LYS A 141 8.89 2.97 -2.87
CA LYS A 141 8.64 3.01 -1.41
C LYS A 141 7.47 3.90 -1.02
N LYS A 142 7.15 4.90 -1.84
CA LYS A 142 6.07 5.86 -1.54
C LYS A 142 4.72 5.25 -1.90
N ILE A 143 3.93 4.95 -0.88
CA ILE A 143 2.55 4.48 -1.03
C ILE A 143 1.71 5.52 -1.77
N VAL A 144 0.89 5.06 -2.72
CA VAL A 144 -0.22 5.82 -3.29
C VAL A 144 -1.36 5.77 -2.29
N THR A 145 -1.81 6.92 -1.81
CA THR A 145 -2.92 7.01 -0.85
C THR A 145 -4.23 7.36 -1.55
N VAL A 146 -5.36 7.10 -0.90
CA VAL A 146 -6.68 7.48 -1.39
C VAL A 146 -6.79 9.00 -1.57
N GLU A 147 -6.16 9.77 -0.68
CA GLU A 147 -6.11 11.22 -0.73
C GLU A 147 -5.33 11.71 -1.96
N GLU A 148 -4.22 11.05 -2.28
CA GLU A 148 -3.46 11.33 -3.50
C GLU A 148 -4.32 11.08 -4.75
N VAL A 149 -5.09 10.00 -4.78
CA VAL A 149 -6.01 9.70 -5.89
C VAL A 149 -7.13 10.74 -5.98
N LYS A 150 -7.76 11.11 -4.84
CA LYS A 150 -8.82 12.13 -4.79
C LYS A 150 -8.34 13.50 -5.28
N ALA A 151 -7.07 13.83 -5.08
CA ALA A 151 -6.47 15.09 -5.53
C ALA A 151 -6.23 15.12 -7.06
N VAL A 152 -6.38 13.99 -7.76
CA VAL A 152 -6.30 13.95 -9.22
C VAL A 152 -7.65 14.32 -9.83
N VAL A 153 -7.67 15.48 -10.49
CA VAL A 153 -8.82 15.98 -11.26
C VAL A 153 -8.86 15.37 -12.66
N LYS A 154 -10.07 15.20 -13.20
CA LYS A 154 -10.31 14.65 -14.53
C LYS A 154 -9.75 15.54 -15.63
#